data_AF-A0A2H6HXW0-F1
#
_entry.id   AF-A0A2H6HXW0-F1
#
_cell.length_a   1.000
_cell.length_b   1.000
_cell.length_c   1.000
_cell.angle_alpha   90.00
_cell.angle_beta   90.00
_cell.angle_gamma   90.00
#
_symmetry.space_group_name_H-M   'P 1'
#
loop_
_entity.id
_entity.type
_entity.pdbx_description
1 polymer ?
#
loop_
_entity_poly.entity_id
_entity_poly.type
_entity_poly.pdbx_seq_one_letter_code
_entity_poly.pdbx_strand_id
1 'polypeptide(L)'
;MGWEYLNDGEFNDALFMFQEAANADASNLEAYLGLGYAYARSQEPISAQRNLSNVISLGQVMLESNDLDEALADTLFAESYAGQASVALSTQDFESAVDYAQQAQAYWASFGDPKHRWLPDFTSERVMLLEAQAWYGLGEYGETLMLLDGMEDGLFIPDLIASNHLEELENDTLIVTLLQETELTGVAQLDLEHTNLVYPMSVMTGDIGCSIVDYDVAGDNVQFMGNPIPTLGDEYVVSYYYTDDYGQFLIQIQEKLNE
;
A
#
# COMPACT_ATOMS: atom_id res chain seq x y z
N MET A 1 -4.61 -19.93 24.66
CA MET A 1 -3.92 -21.17 24.23
C MET A 1 -3.44 -21.09 22.79
N GLY A 2 -4.28 -21.15 21.75
CA GLY A 2 -3.79 -21.10 20.35
C GLY A 2 -2.93 -19.86 20.05
N TRP A 3 -3.44 -18.66 20.40
CA TRP A 3 -2.69 -17.40 20.25
C TRP A 3 -1.43 -17.30 21.12
N GLU A 4 -1.43 -17.95 22.29
CA GLU A 4 -0.25 -17.98 23.17
C GLU A 4 0.86 -18.80 22.50
N TYR A 5 0.55 -20.02 22.04
CA TYR A 5 1.49 -20.84 21.27
C TYR A 5 2.00 -20.13 20.01
N LEU A 6 1.14 -19.40 19.31
CA LEU A 6 1.54 -18.65 18.13
C LEU A 6 2.55 -17.54 18.46
N ASN A 7 2.33 -16.82 19.57
CA ASN A 7 3.26 -15.79 20.06
C ASN A 7 4.57 -16.39 20.59
N ASP A 8 4.53 -17.59 21.17
CA ASP A 8 5.72 -18.32 21.64
C ASP A 8 6.52 -18.97 20.49
N GLY A 9 6.02 -18.91 19.26
CA GLY A 9 6.66 -19.53 18.09
C GLY A 9 6.38 -21.03 17.94
N GLU A 10 5.50 -21.59 18.77
CA GLU A 10 5.11 -23.00 18.78
C GLU A 10 4.01 -23.26 17.74
N PHE A 11 4.34 -23.10 16.46
CA PHE A 11 3.35 -23.06 15.37
C PHE A 11 2.54 -24.35 15.21
N ASN A 12 3.15 -25.52 15.44
CA ASN A 12 2.44 -26.80 15.36
C ASN A 12 1.39 -26.93 16.46
N ASP A 13 1.71 -26.49 17.68
CA ASP A 13 0.77 -26.51 18.80
C ASP A 13 -0.33 -25.46 18.61
N ALA A 14 0.00 -24.28 18.09
CA ALA A 14 -0.99 -23.29 17.68
C ALA A 14 -1.97 -23.84 16.63
N LEU A 15 -1.44 -24.46 15.56
CA LEU A 15 -2.25 -25.11 14.52
C LEU A 15 -3.18 -26.17 15.11
N PHE A 16 -2.65 -27.04 15.98
CA PHE A 16 -3.46 -28.06 16.65
C PHE A 16 -4.60 -27.43 17.46
N MET A 17 -4.31 -26.42 18.28
CA MET A 17 -5.32 -25.77 19.12
C MET A 17 -6.40 -25.06 18.30
N PHE A 18 -6.03 -24.34 17.25
CA PHE A 18 -7.00 -23.68 16.39
C PHE A 18 -7.81 -24.68 15.55
N GLN A 19 -7.20 -25.77 15.09
CA GLN A 19 -7.92 -26.84 14.38
C GLN A 19 -8.97 -27.51 15.28
N GLU A 20 -8.65 -27.79 16.54
CA GLU A 20 -9.62 -28.33 17.50
C GLU A 20 -10.76 -27.36 17.76
N ALA A 21 -10.48 -26.06 17.85
CA ALA A 21 -11.51 -25.03 17.99
C ALA A 21 -12.44 -24.95 16.76
N ALA A 22 -11.88 -25.00 15.55
CA ALA A 22 -12.65 -25.03 14.29
C ALA A 22 -13.45 -26.33 14.13
N ASN A 23 -12.94 -27.47 14.62
CA ASN A 23 -13.65 -28.75 14.62
C ASN A 23 -14.82 -28.76 15.60
N ALA A 24 -14.68 -28.10 16.75
CA ALA A 24 -15.74 -27.98 17.75
C ALA A 24 -16.85 -27.03 17.30
N ASP A 25 -16.49 -25.95 16.60
CA ASP A 25 -17.42 -24.98 16.05
C ASP A 25 -16.93 -24.50 14.67
N ALA A 26 -17.63 -24.94 13.62
CA ALA A 26 -17.31 -24.61 12.25
C ALA A 26 -17.61 -23.14 11.88
N SER A 27 -18.31 -22.38 12.74
CA SER A 27 -18.57 -20.95 12.58
C SER A 27 -17.57 -20.07 13.35
N ASN A 28 -16.61 -20.67 14.04
CA ASN A 28 -15.64 -19.95 14.86
C ASN A 28 -14.62 -19.19 14.00
N LEU A 29 -14.93 -17.93 13.66
CA LEU A 29 -14.08 -17.03 12.88
C LEU A 29 -12.69 -16.84 13.51
N GLU A 30 -12.62 -16.80 14.84
CA GLU A 30 -11.37 -16.64 15.58
C GLU A 30 -10.43 -17.85 15.37
N ALA A 31 -10.99 -19.06 15.27
CA ALA A 31 -10.21 -20.25 14.96
C ALA A 31 -9.64 -20.21 13.54
N TYR A 32 -10.42 -19.76 12.55
CA TYR A 32 -9.92 -19.59 11.18
C TYR A 32 -8.88 -18.47 11.07
N LEU A 33 -9.07 -17.35 11.79
CA LEU A 33 -8.08 -16.28 11.84
C LEU A 33 -6.75 -16.80 12.39
N GLY A 34 -6.80 -17.50 13.53
CA GLY A 34 -5.64 -18.14 14.14
C GLY A 34 -4.96 -19.15 13.24
N LEU A 35 -5.73 -20.02 12.55
CA LEU A 35 -5.19 -20.94 11.53
C LEU A 35 -4.49 -20.17 10.40
N GLY A 36 -5.08 -19.08 9.91
CA GLY A 36 -4.51 -18.22 8.88
C GLY A 36 -3.10 -17.76 9.22
N TYR A 37 -2.93 -17.14 10.39
CA TYR A 37 -1.62 -16.69 10.86
C TYR A 37 -0.67 -17.82 11.22
N ALA A 38 -1.17 -18.92 11.80
CA ALA A 38 -0.34 -20.07 12.13
C ALA A 38 0.21 -20.77 10.87
N TYR A 39 -0.59 -20.90 9.82
CA TYR A 39 -0.11 -21.38 8.52
C TYR A 39 0.86 -20.41 7.86
N ALA A 40 0.61 -19.09 7.95
CA ALA A 40 1.54 -18.09 7.42
C ALA A 40 2.92 -18.20 8.08
N ARG A 41 2.96 -18.29 9.42
CA ARG A 41 4.20 -18.49 10.20
C ARG A 41 4.86 -19.85 9.94
N SER A 42 4.09 -20.85 9.51
CA SER A 42 4.59 -22.17 9.11
C SER A 42 5.01 -22.26 7.63
N GLN A 43 5.04 -21.15 6.90
CA GLN A 43 5.37 -21.09 5.47
C GLN A 43 4.44 -21.92 4.57
N GLU A 44 3.16 -21.97 4.93
CA GLU A 44 2.09 -22.66 4.19
C GLU A 44 1.11 -21.63 3.60
N PRO A 45 1.52 -20.82 2.60
CA PRO A 45 0.80 -19.62 2.17
C PRO A 45 -0.59 -19.92 1.59
N ILE A 46 -0.76 -21.05 0.89
CA ILE A 46 -2.07 -21.45 0.33
C ILE A 46 -3.07 -21.73 1.45
N SER A 47 -2.64 -22.41 2.51
CA SER A 47 -3.48 -22.71 3.67
C SER A 47 -3.76 -21.45 4.49
N ALA A 48 -2.77 -20.57 4.63
CA ALA A 48 -2.92 -19.27 5.28
C ALA A 48 -4.00 -18.43 4.57
N GLN A 49 -3.83 -18.22 3.26
CA GLN A 49 -4.75 -17.42 2.44
C GLN A 49 -6.17 -17.95 2.52
N ARG A 50 -6.34 -19.27 2.41
CA ARG A 50 -7.66 -19.92 2.50
C ARG A 50 -8.35 -19.62 3.83
N ASN A 51 -7.65 -19.77 4.95
CA ASN A 51 -8.24 -19.59 6.27
C ASN A 51 -8.56 -18.12 6.54
N LEU A 52 -7.70 -17.19 6.14
CA LEU A 52 -7.97 -15.74 6.23
C LEU A 52 -9.17 -15.34 5.36
N SER A 53 -9.27 -15.86 4.12
CA SER A 53 -10.43 -15.65 3.25
C SER A 53 -11.73 -16.24 3.83
N ASN A 54 -11.65 -17.36 4.55
CA ASN A 54 -12.80 -17.95 5.23
C ASN A 54 -13.34 -17.01 6.32
N VAL A 55 -12.47 -16.32 7.08
CA VAL A 55 -12.91 -15.35 8.10
C VAL A 55 -13.77 -14.27 7.45
N ILE A 56 -13.31 -13.71 6.33
CA ILE A 56 -14.03 -12.67 5.59
C ILE A 56 -15.36 -13.22 5.06
N SER A 57 -15.33 -14.36 4.37
CA SER A 57 -16.50 -14.93 3.71
C SER A 57 -17.58 -15.40 4.69
N LEU A 58 -17.21 -16.14 5.74
CA LEU A 58 -18.17 -16.55 6.78
C LEU A 58 -18.62 -15.35 7.61
N GLY A 59 -17.73 -14.42 7.94
CA GLY A 59 -18.07 -13.23 8.70
C GLY A 59 -19.10 -12.36 7.98
N GLN A 60 -18.99 -12.20 6.66
CA GLN A 60 -20.00 -11.50 5.85
C GLN A 60 -21.36 -12.18 5.92
N VAL A 61 -21.40 -13.52 5.77
CA VAL A 61 -22.64 -14.29 5.90
C VAL A 61 -23.26 -14.12 7.29
N MET A 62 -22.45 -14.14 8.35
CA MET A 62 -22.91 -13.97 9.73
C MET A 62 -23.38 -12.54 10.03
N LEU A 63 -22.75 -11.54 9.41
CA LEU A 63 -23.18 -10.14 9.51
C LEU A 63 -24.54 -9.95 8.84
N GLU A 64 -24.73 -10.52 7.64
CA GLU A 64 -26.01 -10.50 6.92
C GLU A 64 -27.14 -11.22 7.67
N SER A 65 -26.82 -12.30 8.40
CA SER A 65 -27.78 -13.01 9.24
C SER A 65 -27.97 -12.38 10.63
N ASN A 66 -27.25 -11.30 10.95
CA ASN A 66 -27.26 -10.63 12.25
C ASN A 66 -26.82 -11.55 13.42
N ASP A 67 -25.90 -12.48 13.13
CA ASP A 67 -25.25 -13.39 14.08
C ASP A 67 -23.85 -12.90 14.49
N LEU A 68 -23.35 -11.82 13.87
CA LEU A 68 -22.07 -11.18 14.15
C LEU A 68 -22.26 -9.68 14.33
N ASP A 69 -21.61 -9.12 15.36
CA ASP A 69 -21.57 -7.67 15.58
C ASP A 69 -20.68 -6.99 14.52
N GLU A 70 -21.14 -5.84 14.00
CA GLU A 70 -20.46 -5.10 12.92
C GLU A 70 -19.04 -4.68 13.32
N ALA A 71 -18.84 -4.16 14.54
CA ALA A 71 -17.52 -3.74 14.99
C ALA A 71 -16.56 -4.92 15.15
N LEU A 72 -17.07 -6.08 15.57
CA LEU A 72 -16.29 -7.32 15.61
C LEU A 72 -15.97 -7.82 14.19
N ALA A 73 -16.91 -7.73 13.25
CA ALA A 73 -16.69 -8.10 11.86
C ALA A 73 -15.58 -7.24 11.22
N ASP A 74 -15.66 -5.92 11.38
CA ASP A 74 -14.66 -4.98 10.88
C ASP A 74 -13.26 -5.27 11.46
N THR A 75 -13.20 -5.60 12.75
CA THR A 75 -11.95 -6.00 13.40
C THR A 75 -11.37 -7.27 12.77
N LEU A 76 -12.20 -8.30 12.61
CA LEU A 76 -11.79 -9.58 12.03
C LEU A 76 -11.38 -9.45 10.56
N PHE A 77 -12.07 -8.59 9.79
CA PHE A 77 -11.74 -8.34 8.39
C PHE A 77 -10.43 -7.58 8.27
N ALA A 78 -10.22 -6.53 9.07
CA ALA A 78 -8.94 -5.82 9.10
C ALA A 78 -7.78 -6.76 9.43
N GLU A 79 -7.92 -7.57 10.49
CA GLU A 79 -6.92 -8.57 10.90
C GLU A 79 -6.67 -9.63 9.82
N SER A 80 -7.72 -10.02 9.08
CA SER A 80 -7.60 -11.00 8.01
C SER A 80 -6.85 -10.44 6.81
N TYR A 81 -7.25 -9.25 6.35
CA TYR A 81 -6.59 -8.55 5.24
C TYR A 81 -5.14 -8.22 5.57
N ALA A 82 -4.85 -7.79 6.80
CA ALA A 82 -3.50 -7.56 7.29
C ALA A 82 -2.63 -8.84 7.18
N GLY A 83 -3.20 -9.99 7.54
CA GLY A 83 -2.55 -11.29 7.36
C GLY A 83 -2.36 -11.66 5.89
N GLN A 84 -3.36 -11.41 5.04
CA GLN A 84 -3.29 -11.69 3.60
C GLN A 84 -2.23 -10.82 2.91
N ALA A 85 -2.09 -9.55 3.30
CA ALA A 85 -1.04 -8.66 2.81
C ALA A 85 0.35 -9.23 3.11
N SER A 86 0.58 -9.70 4.35
CA SER A 86 1.86 -10.33 4.70
C SER A 86 2.12 -11.63 3.96
N VAL A 87 1.09 -12.46 3.73
CA VAL A 87 1.23 -13.70 2.96
C VAL A 87 1.55 -13.38 1.51
N ALA A 88 0.80 -12.47 0.88
CA ALA A 88 0.98 -12.04 -0.50
C ALA A 88 2.40 -11.49 -0.74
N LEU A 89 2.87 -10.60 0.17
CA LEU A 89 4.22 -10.07 0.12
C LEU A 89 5.28 -11.18 0.21
N SER A 90 5.10 -12.15 1.12
CA SER A 90 6.04 -13.28 1.27
C SER A 90 6.13 -14.17 0.01
N THR A 91 5.07 -14.18 -0.80
CA THR A 91 5.01 -14.89 -2.07
C THR A 91 5.32 -14.02 -3.29
N GLN A 92 5.74 -12.76 -3.08
CA GLN A 92 6.03 -11.77 -4.13
C GLN A 92 4.81 -11.42 -5.02
N ASP A 93 3.60 -11.60 -4.48
CA ASP A 93 2.36 -11.15 -5.10
C ASP A 93 2.10 -9.71 -4.63
N PHE A 94 2.85 -8.77 -5.22
CA PHE A 94 2.90 -7.38 -4.75
C PHE A 94 1.59 -6.64 -4.99
N GLU A 95 0.93 -6.84 -6.12
CA GLU A 95 -0.38 -6.23 -6.41
C GLU A 95 -1.40 -6.62 -5.33
N SER A 96 -1.53 -7.92 -5.03
CA SER A 96 -2.44 -8.38 -3.98
C SER A 96 -2.02 -7.88 -2.59
N ALA A 97 -0.72 -7.75 -2.32
CA ALA A 97 -0.22 -7.25 -1.04
C ALA A 97 -0.64 -5.79 -0.80
N VAL A 98 -0.54 -4.92 -1.82
CA VAL A 98 -1.06 -3.55 -1.79
C VAL A 98 -2.56 -3.55 -1.51
N ASP A 99 -3.33 -4.28 -2.32
CA ASP A 99 -4.79 -4.33 -2.20
C ASP A 99 -5.23 -4.75 -0.79
N TYR A 100 -4.64 -5.82 -0.26
CA TYR A 100 -4.97 -6.30 1.08
C TYR A 100 -4.53 -5.34 2.17
N ALA A 101 -3.37 -4.70 2.06
CA ALA A 101 -2.94 -3.71 3.05
C ALA A 101 -3.89 -2.52 3.10
N GLN A 102 -4.29 -1.99 1.94
CA GLN A 102 -5.24 -0.88 1.86
C GLN A 102 -6.62 -1.25 2.42
N GLN A 103 -7.10 -2.47 2.13
CA GLN A 103 -8.36 -2.95 2.71
C GLN A 103 -8.26 -3.09 4.24
N ALA A 104 -7.14 -3.59 4.76
CA ALA A 104 -6.92 -3.63 6.21
C ALA A 104 -6.99 -2.22 6.82
N GLN A 105 -6.32 -1.23 6.22
CA GLN A 105 -6.37 0.16 6.66
C GLN A 105 -7.78 0.76 6.57
N ALA A 106 -8.53 0.45 5.50
CA ALA A 106 -9.89 0.96 5.32
C ALA A 106 -10.83 0.51 6.45
N TYR A 107 -10.76 -0.76 6.86
CA TYR A 107 -11.49 -1.23 8.04
C TYR A 107 -10.94 -0.59 9.32
N TRP A 108 -9.61 -0.51 9.43
CA TRP A 108 -8.95 0.03 10.61
C TRP A 108 -9.16 1.54 10.84
N ALA A 109 -9.46 2.31 9.79
CA ALA A 109 -9.74 3.74 9.88
C ALA A 109 -10.94 4.08 10.78
N SER A 110 -11.81 3.09 11.04
CA SER A 110 -12.94 3.22 11.97
C SER A 110 -12.55 3.16 13.45
N PHE A 111 -11.31 2.75 13.78
CA PHE A 111 -10.84 2.52 15.15
C PHE A 111 -9.83 3.58 15.60
N GLY A 112 -9.74 3.82 16.91
CA GLY A 112 -8.83 4.83 17.48
C GLY A 112 -7.37 4.36 17.66
N ASP A 113 -7.11 3.05 17.68
CA ASP A 113 -5.76 2.46 17.81
C ASP A 113 -5.73 1.13 17.02
N PRO A 114 -5.54 1.19 15.69
CA PRO A 114 -5.67 0.04 14.81
C PRO A 114 -4.48 -0.93 14.93
N LYS A 115 -4.73 -2.06 15.59
CA LYS A 115 -3.78 -3.17 15.75
C LYS A 115 -4.46 -4.51 15.90
N HIS A 116 -3.76 -5.58 15.56
CA HIS A 116 -4.24 -6.95 15.74
C HIS A 116 -4.37 -7.29 17.23
N ARG A 117 -5.51 -7.87 17.63
CA ARG A 117 -5.87 -8.14 19.03
C ARG A 117 -4.91 -9.09 19.75
N TRP A 118 -4.34 -10.03 19.02
CA TRP A 118 -3.48 -11.10 19.57
C TRP A 118 -2.01 -11.05 19.17
N LEU A 119 -1.66 -10.27 18.14
CA LEU A 119 -0.33 -10.23 17.55
C LEU A 119 0.21 -8.82 17.73
N PRO A 120 0.96 -8.55 18.81
CA PRO A 120 1.33 -7.18 19.19
C PRO A 120 2.17 -6.48 18.11
N ASP A 121 2.93 -7.24 17.33
CA ASP A 121 3.78 -6.70 16.26
C ASP A 121 3.00 -6.35 14.99
N PHE A 122 1.71 -6.69 14.91
CA PHE A 122 0.86 -6.42 13.75
C PHE A 122 0.01 -5.17 14.00
N THR A 123 0.64 -4.01 13.81
CA THR A 123 0.03 -2.68 13.92
C THR A 123 -0.39 -2.14 12.55
N SER A 124 -1.18 -1.05 12.53
CA SER A 124 -1.44 -0.30 11.29
C SER A 124 -0.16 0.19 10.62
N GLU A 125 0.81 0.69 11.39
CA GLU A 125 2.14 1.07 10.87
C GLU A 125 2.86 -0.11 10.21
N ARG A 126 2.81 -1.30 10.83
CA ARG A 126 3.38 -2.52 10.22
C ARG A 126 2.70 -2.85 8.89
N VAL A 127 1.40 -2.66 8.76
CA VAL A 127 0.68 -2.91 7.51
C VAL A 127 0.99 -1.85 6.45
N MET A 128 1.14 -0.58 6.82
CA MET A 128 1.65 0.45 5.91
C MET A 128 3.06 0.10 5.41
N LEU A 129 3.92 -0.45 6.28
CA LEU A 129 5.23 -0.93 5.86
C LEU A 129 5.15 -2.10 4.86
N LEU A 130 4.20 -3.03 5.04
CA LEU A 130 3.97 -4.11 4.07
C LEU A 130 3.52 -3.56 2.70
N GLU A 131 2.66 -2.53 2.71
CA GLU A 131 2.23 -1.83 1.50
C GLU A 131 3.41 -1.12 0.81
N ALA A 132 4.23 -0.39 1.56
CA ALA A 132 5.41 0.29 1.04
C ALA A 132 6.41 -0.71 0.43
N GLN A 133 6.62 -1.86 1.08
CA GLN A 133 7.46 -2.94 0.54
C GLN A 133 6.88 -3.54 -0.74
N ALA A 134 5.54 -3.61 -0.86
CA ALA A 134 4.88 -4.10 -2.06
C ALA A 134 4.97 -3.09 -3.22
N TRP A 135 4.74 -1.80 -2.97
CA TRP A 135 4.95 -0.74 -3.96
C TRP A 135 6.40 -0.73 -4.48
N TYR A 136 7.37 -0.85 -3.58
CA TYR A 136 8.77 -0.97 -3.96
C TYR A 136 9.03 -2.21 -4.83
N GLY A 137 8.38 -3.34 -4.52
CA GLY A 137 8.44 -4.57 -5.31
C GLY A 137 7.85 -4.45 -6.71
N LEU A 138 6.86 -3.57 -6.90
CA LEU A 138 6.29 -3.23 -8.21
C LEU A 138 7.16 -2.25 -9.02
N GLY A 139 8.13 -1.61 -8.39
CA GLY A 139 8.90 -0.53 -9.00
C GLY A 139 8.23 0.85 -8.88
N GLU A 140 7.14 0.95 -8.10
CA GLU A 140 6.41 2.19 -7.86
C GLU A 140 7.09 2.97 -6.71
N TYR A 141 8.27 3.50 -6.99
CA TYR A 141 9.12 4.13 -5.98
C TYR A 141 8.57 5.48 -5.48
N GLY A 142 7.81 6.19 -6.33
CA GLY A 142 7.10 7.40 -5.93
C GLY A 142 6.04 7.12 -4.88
N GLU A 143 5.20 6.09 -5.10
CA GLU A 143 4.20 5.65 -4.12
C GLU A 143 4.84 5.17 -2.82
N THR A 144 5.96 4.45 -2.93
CA THR A 144 6.75 4.03 -1.76
C THR A 144 7.24 5.24 -0.96
N LEU A 145 7.81 6.25 -1.64
CA LEU A 145 8.32 7.47 -1.01
C LEU A 145 7.21 8.21 -0.27
N MET A 146 6.08 8.45 -0.94
CA MET A 146 4.95 9.18 -0.37
C MET A 146 4.36 8.48 0.85
N LEU A 147 4.27 7.14 0.81
CA LEU A 147 3.76 6.37 1.94
C LEU A 147 4.72 6.42 3.14
N LEU A 148 6.03 6.25 2.91
CA LEU A 148 7.04 6.35 3.96
C LEU A 148 7.10 7.74 4.59
N ASP A 149 6.99 8.79 3.78
CA ASP A 149 6.93 10.16 4.27
C ASP A 149 5.69 10.40 5.15
N GLY A 150 4.53 9.89 4.73
CA GLY A 150 3.30 9.94 5.52
C GLY A 150 3.40 9.20 6.86
N MET A 151 4.14 8.09 6.92
CA MET A 151 4.39 7.36 8.18
C MET A 151 5.29 8.15 9.15
N GLU A 152 6.14 9.04 8.64
CA GLU A 152 7.06 9.86 9.44
C GLU A 152 6.56 11.30 9.67
N ASP A 153 5.25 11.52 9.61
CA ASP A 153 4.66 12.85 9.76
C ASP A 153 5.24 13.90 8.77
N GLY A 154 5.68 13.46 7.59
CA GLY A 154 6.24 14.33 6.54
C GLY A 154 7.71 14.69 6.71
N LEU A 155 8.48 13.93 7.48
CA LEU A 155 9.89 14.21 7.76
C LEU A 155 10.88 13.51 6.83
N PHE A 156 10.45 12.44 6.14
CA PHE A 156 11.35 11.60 5.36
C PHE A 156 11.85 12.28 4.08
N ILE A 157 10.94 12.89 3.31
CA ILE A 157 11.28 13.63 2.09
C ILE A 157 12.26 14.79 2.39
N PRO A 158 12.01 15.66 3.40
CA PRO A 158 12.96 16.69 3.79
C PRO A 158 14.36 16.16 4.13
N ASP A 159 14.46 15.00 4.79
CA ASP A 159 15.74 14.38 5.13
C ASP A 159 16.49 13.86 3.88
N LEU A 160 15.77 13.31 2.90
CA LEU A 160 16.35 12.93 1.60
C LEU A 160 16.84 14.14 0.81
N ILE A 161 16.11 15.25 0.84
CA ILE A 161 16.54 16.52 0.23
C ILE A 161 17.79 17.07 0.94
N ALA A 162 17.78 17.09 2.27
CA ALA A 162 18.90 17.61 3.07
C ALA A 162 20.19 16.78 2.88
N SER A 163 20.07 15.50 2.54
CA SER A 163 21.18 14.58 2.25
C SER A 163 21.59 14.53 0.77
N ASN A 164 20.93 15.29 -0.11
CA ASN A 164 21.12 15.28 -1.58
C ASN A 164 20.86 13.91 -2.22
N HIS A 165 19.86 13.19 -1.72
CA HIS A 165 19.37 11.94 -2.33
C HIS A 165 18.06 12.14 -3.11
N LEU A 166 17.42 13.29 -2.93
CA LEU A 166 16.24 13.73 -3.65
C LEU A 166 16.36 15.23 -3.93
N GLU A 167 15.84 15.67 -5.07
CA GLU A 167 15.72 17.08 -5.42
C GLU A 167 14.26 17.42 -5.68
N GLU A 168 13.88 18.63 -5.28
CA GLU A 168 12.56 19.19 -5.51
C GLU A 168 12.67 20.32 -6.53
N LEU A 169 11.94 20.19 -7.64
CA LEU A 169 11.73 21.29 -8.55
C LEU A 169 10.32 21.84 -8.39
N GLU A 170 10.24 23.10 -7.96
CA GLU A 170 8.98 23.81 -7.85
C GLU A 170 8.75 24.72 -9.06
N ASN A 171 7.51 24.71 -9.55
CA ASN A 171 7.01 25.65 -10.55
C ASN A 171 7.77 25.65 -11.90
N ASP A 172 8.19 24.49 -12.37
CA ASP A 172 8.81 24.32 -13.69
C ASP A 172 7.75 24.58 -14.78
N THR A 173 8.04 25.48 -15.71
CA THR A 173 7.07 25.93 -16.72
C THR A 173 7.39 25.29 -18.06
N LEU A 174 6.54 24.36 -18.48
CA LEU A 174 6.74 23.52 -19.66
C LEU A 174 5.61 23.71 -20.67
N ILE A 175 5.95 23.53 -21.95
CA ILE A 175 4.97 23.55 -23.04
C ILE A 175 4.45 22.13 -23.24
N VAL A 176 3.12 21.99 -23.32
CA VAL A 176 2.49 20.67 -23.47
C VAL A 176 2.78 20.02 -24.83
N THR A 177 3.08 18.73 -24.79
CA THR A 177 3.13 17.83 -25.94
C THR A 177 1.78 17.11 -26.06
N LEU A 178 1.09 17.27 -27.20
CA LEU A 178 -0.17 16.56 -27.46
C LEU A 178 0.11 15.11 -27.92
N LEU A 179 -0.59 14.17 -27.31
CA LEU A 179 -0.66 12.77 -27.76
C LEU A 179 -1.65 12.63 -28.91
N GLN A 180 -1.54 11.56 -29.69
CA GLN A 180 -2.39 11.34 -30.87
C GLN A 180 -3.90 11.35 -30.53
N GLU A 181 -4.26 10.91 -29.32
CA GLU A 181 -5.64 10.81 -28.87
C GLU A 181 -6.03 11.88 -27.84
N THR A 182 -5.23 12.94 -27.64
CA THR A 182 -5.51 13.98 -26.62
C THR A 182 -6.89 14.61 -26.80
N GLU A 183 -7.33 14.86 -28.03
CA GLU A 183 -8.66 15.43 -28.30
C GLU A 183 -9.82 14.52 -27.86
N LEU A 184 -9.58 13.20 -27.77
CA LEU A 184 -10.58 12.20 -27.39
C LEU A 184 -10.51 11.83 -25.90
N THR A 185 -9.29 11.70 -25.39
CA THR A 185 -9.01 11.21 -24.03
C THR A 185 -8.87 12.35 -23.02
N GLY A 186 -8.50 13.55 -23.47
CA GLY A 186 -8.08 14.66 -22.62
C GLY A 186 -6.67 14.52 -22.05
N VAL A 187 -5.96 13.42 -22.33
CA VAL A 187 -4.62 13.13 -21.80
C VAL A 187 -3.57 13.80 -22.68
N ALA A 188 -2.69 14.57 -22.07
CA ALA A 188 -1.52 15.19 -22.71
C ALA A 188 -0.25 14.89 -21.90
N GLN A 189 0.91 15.28 -22.42
CA GLN A 189 2.21 14.97 -21.83
C GLN A 189 3.04 16.24 -21.61
N LEU A 190 3.79 16.28 -20.51
CA LEU A 190 4.90 17.20 -20.29
C LEU A 190 6.21 16.41 -20.34
N ASP A 191 7.18 16.95 -21.08
CA ASP A 191 8.55 16.46 -21.12
C ASP A 191 9.37 17.34 -20.16
N LEU A 192 9.79 16.77 -19.04
CA LEU A 192 10.51 17.43 -17.95
C LEU A 192 11.95 17.75 -18.35
N GLU A 193 12.52 18.79 -17.75
CA GLU A 193 13.93 19.14 -17.99
C GLU A 193 14.91 18.10 -17.41
N HIS A 194 14.54 17.48 -16.29
CA HIS A 194 15.37 16.49 -15.59
C HIS A 194 14.86 15.07 -15.83
N THR A 195 15.79 14.16 -16.12
CA THR A 195 15.55 12.72 -16.11
C THR A 195 15.57 12.18 -14.68
N ASN A 196 15.26 10.90 -14.48
CA ASN A 196 15.16 10.26 -13.17
C ASN A 196 14.02 10.82 -12.30
N LEU A 197 12.86 11.06 -12.92
CA LEU A 197 11.63 11.41 -12.22
C LEU A 197 11.34 10.36 -11.14
N VAL A 198 11.09 10.83 -9.91
CA VAL A 198 10.69 10.00 -8.77
C VAL A 198 9.18 10.11 -8.56
N TYR A 199 8.65 11.33 -8.47
CA TYR A 199 7.23 11.54 -8.22
C TYR A 199 6.76 12.93 -8.69
N PRO A 200 5.77 13.02 -9.59
CA PRO A 200 5.16 14.30 -9.95
C PRO A 200 4.17 14.75 -8.86
N MET A 201 4.38 15.94 -8.30
CA MET A 201 3.54 16.45 -7.22
C MET A 201 2.30 17.18 -7.72
N SER A 202 2.44 17.99 -8.77
CA SER A 202 1.33 18.76 -9.31
C SER A 202 1.57 19.18 -10.75
N VAL A 203 0.48 19.32 -11.50
CA VAL A 203 0.45 19.96 -12.83
C VAL A 203 -0.66 21.01 -12.81
N MET A 204 -0.34 22.24 -13.20
CA MET A 204 -1.25 23.38 -13.11
C MET A 204 -1.24 24.22 -14.39
N THR A 205 -2.39 24.81 -14.72
CA THR A 205 -2.51 25.89 -15.72
C THR A 205 -3.14 27.11 -15.07
N GLY A 206 -2.35 28.16 -14.86
CA GLY A 206 -2.76 29.26 -13.99
C GLY A 206 -3.06 28.74 -12.58
N ASP A 207 -4.28 28.99 -12.08
CA ASP A 207 -4.73 28.53 -10.75
C ASP A 207 -5.50 27.18 -10.80
N ILE A 208 -5.52 26.51 -11.96
CA ILE A 208 -6.31 25.28 -12.16
C ILE A 208 -5.38 24.07 -12.09
N GLY A 209 -5.63 23.20 -11.11
CA GLY A 209 -4.95 21.90 -11.00
C GLY A 209 -5.45 20.90 -12.05
N CYS A 210 -4.51 20.15 -12.61
CA CYS A 210 -4.76 19.04 -13.52
C CYS A 210 -4.62 17.70 -12.79
N SER A 211 -5.24 16.66 -13.35
CA SER A 211 -5.08 15.29 -12.84
C SER A 211 -3.86 14.66 -13.48
N ILE A 212 -2.86 14.25 -12.70
CA ILE A 212 -1.81 13.37 -13.20
C ILE A 212 -2.46 12.00 -13.48
N VAL A 213 -2.11 11.40 -14.62
CA VAL A 213 -2.67 10.12 -15.09
C VAL A 213 -1.65 9.01 -15.00
N ASP A 214 -0.42 9.29 -15.43
CA ASP A 214 0.68 8.33 -15.50
C ASP A 214 2.00 9.09 -15.59
N TYR A 215 3.12 8.44 -15.29
CA TYR A 215 4.45 9.01 -15.48
C TYR A 215 5.50 7.89 -15.60
N ASP A 216 6.56 8.14 -16.35
CA ASP A 216 7.65 7.18 -16.50
C ASP A 216 8.58 7.27 -15.29
N VAL A 217 8.57 6.22 -14.46
CA VAL A 217 9.44 6.11 -13.30
C VAL A 217 10.90 6.06 -13.76
N ALA A 218 11.74 6.92 -13.18
CA ALA A 218 13.11 7.20 -13.63
C ALA A 218 13.21 7.83 -15.04
N GLY A 219 12.09 8.15 -15.68
CA GLY A 219 12.03 8.85 -16.96
C GLY A 219 12.02 10.37 -16.78
N ASP A 220 11.44 11.04 -17.77
CA ASP A 220 11.34 12.50 -17.89
C ASP A 220 9.96 12.94 -18.39
N ASN A 221 8.93 12.10 -18.29
CA ASN A 221 7.61 12.43 -18.81
C ASN A 221 6.52 12.25 -17.77
N VAL A 222 5.54 13.15 -17.83
CA VAL A 222 4.32 13.12 -17.01
C VAL A 222 3.12 13.25 -17.91
N GLN A 223 2.20 12.29 -17.84
CA GLN A 223 0.90 12.35 -18.50
C GLN A 223 -0.14 12.92 -17.56
N PHE A 224 -0.98 13.82 -18.06
CA PHE A 224 -1.97 14.51 -17.26
C PHE A 224 -3.23 14.84 -18.06
N MET A 225 -4.33 15.08 -17.35
CA MET A 225 -5.60 15.55 -17.89
C MET A 225 -5.94 16.91 -17.31
N GLY A 226 -6.07 17.90 -18.20
CA GLY A 226 -6.49 19.25 -17.88
C GLY A 226 -7.99 19.50 -18.14
N ASN A 227 -8.56 20.47 -17.45
CA ASN A 227 -9.87 21.05 -17.79
C ASN A 227 -9.74 22.58 -17.82
N PRO A 228 -9.69 23.23 -19.01
CA PRO A 228 -10.01 22.70 -20.34
C PRO A 228 -8.99 21.70 -20.90
N ILE A 229 -9.39 20.95 -21.93
CA ILE A 229 -8.51 19.98 -22.62
C ILE A 229 -7.26 20.71 -23.13
N PRO A 230 -6.04 20.19 -22.85
CA PRO A 230 -4.80 20.82 -23.31
C PRO A 230 -4.74 21.00 -24.82
N THR A 231 -4.21 22.14 -25.26
CA THR A 231 -4.02 22.48 -26.67
C THR A 231 -2.55 22.78 -26.97
N LEU A 232 -2.16 22.64 -28.24
CA LEU A 232 -0.76 22.78 -28.65
C LEU A 232 -0.25 24.20 -28.35
N GLY A 233 0.81 24.29 -27.57
CA GLY A 233 1.42 25.55 -27.17
C GLY A 233 0.91 26.10 -25.83
N ASP A 234 0.01 25.39 -25.14
CA ASP A 234 -0.35 25.73 -23.77
C ASP A 234 0.84 25.51 -22.84
N GLU A 235 1.00 26.42 -21.87
CA GLU A 235 2.02 26.36 -20.82
C GLU A 235 1.40 25.80 -19.55
N TYR A 236 2.12 24.88 -18.91
CA TYR A 236 1.76 24.29 -17.64
C TYR A 236 2.91 24.45 -16.65
N VAL A 237 2.55 24.60 -15.39
CA VAL A 237 3.47 24.66 -14.25
C VAL A 237 3.44 23.30 -13.57
N VAL A 238 4.58 22.63 -13.48
CA VAL A 238 4.74 21.33 -12.83
C VAL A 238 5.68 21.46 -11.64
N SER A 239 5.35 20.76 -10.55
CA SER A 239 6.28 20.52 -9.45
C SER A 239 6.51 19.02 -9.31
N TYR A 240 7.76 18.60 -9.12
CA TYR A 240 8.12 17.18 -9.05
C TYR A 240 9.38 16.92 -8.23
N TYR A 241 9.51 15.68 -7.76
CA TYR A 241 10.74 15.16 -7.19
C TYR A 241 11.52 14.37 -8.25
N TYR A 242 12.83 14.60 -8.31
CA TYR A 242 13.76 13.83 -9.14
C TYR A 242 15.05 13.53 -8.34
N THR A 243 15.95 12.75 -8.91
CA THR A 243 17.25 12.48 -8.29
C THR A 243 18.38 12.32 -9.30
N ASP A 244 19.51 12.96 -9.04
CA ASP A 244 20.71 12.83 -9.87
C ASP A 244 21.40 11.45 -9.68
N ASP A 245 21.18 10.80 -8.54
CA ASP A 245 21.72 9.47 -8.23
C ASP A 245 20.59 8.52 -7.80
N TYR A 246 19.91 7.99 -8.81
CA TYR A 246 18.81 7.04 -8.62
C TYR A 246 19.22 5.81 -7.82
N GLY A 247 20.47 5.36 -7.94
CA GLY A 247 20.98 4.21 -7.18
C GLY A 247 21.05 4.50 -5.69
N GLN A 248 21.56 5.67 -5.29
CA GLN A 248 21.58 6.08 -3.89
C GLN A 248 20.18 6.35 -3.34
N PHE A 249 19.30 6.97 -4.12
CA PHE A 249 17.90 7.15 -3.76
C PHE A 249 17.23 5.81 -3.39
N LEU A 250 17.35 4.81 -4.27
CA LEU A 250 16.78 3.48 -4.00
C LEU A 250 17.38 2.81 -2.76
N ILE A 251 18.67 3.02 -2.48
CA ILE A 251 19.30 2.51 -1.25
C ILE A 251 18.67 3.16 -0.02
N GLN A 252 18.42 4.47 -0.02
CA GLN A 252 17.79 5.16 1.11
C GLN A 252 16.34 4.68 1.34
N ILE A 253 15.55 4.52 0.29
CA ILE A 253 14.21 3.92 0.38
C ILE A 253 14.30 2.51 0.96
N GLN A 254 15.23 1.69 0.47
CA GLN A 254 15.39 0.32 0.93
C GLN A 254 15.87 0.24 2.38
N GLU A 255 16.79 1.10 2.81
CA GLU A 255 17.21 1.21 4.21
C GLU A 255 15.99 1.50 5.09
N LYS A 256 15.17 2.48 4.69
CA LYS A 256 13.97 2.85 5.41
C LYS A 256 12.94 1.73 5.55
N LEU A 257 12.74 0.96 4.46
CA LEU A 257 11.82 -0.19 4.47
C LEU A 257 12.26 -1.33 5.40
N ASN A 258 13.51 -1.33 5.86
CA ASN A 258 14.10 -2.38 6.70
C ASN A 258 14.35 -1.96 8.15
N GLU A 259 14.05 -0.71 8.53
CA GLU A 259 14.10 -0.24 9.92
C GLU A 259 13.02 -0.90 10.80
#